data_AF-A0A4R7VYQ5-F1
#
_entry.id   AF-A0A4R7VYQ5-F1
#
_cell.length_a   1.000
_cell.length_b   1.000
_cell.length_c   1.000
_cell.angle_alpha   90.00
_cell.angle_beta   90.00
_cell.angle_gamma   90.00
#
_symmetry.space_group_name_H-M   'P 1'
#
loop_
_entity.id
_entity.type
_entity.pdbx_description
1 polymer ?
#
loop_
_entity_poly.entity_id
_entity_poly.type
_entity_poly.pdbx_seq_one_letter_code
_entity_poly.pdbx_strand_id
1 'polypeptide(L)'
;MVEPFAGDLFLRLARDGWLVVPPEQAAQVVVDLEHTLAEVRASLRRAELSRQLRGADVDPDVDRLIVECAFAGQLGADRWEQALVELPKYIQAFRMAAGLP
;
A
#
# COMPACT_ATOMS: atom_id res chain seq x y z
N MET A 1 11.50 12.30 -15.37
CA MET A 1 11.17 11.30 -14.32
C MET A 1 9.71 11.51 -13.95
N VAL A 2 8.86 10.51 -14.13
CA VAL A 2 7.48 10.55 -13.63
C VAL A 2 7.55 10.08 -12.19
N GLU A 3 7.19 10.92 -11.22
CA GLU A 3 7.03 10.48 -9.83
C GLU A 3 5.87 9.48 -9.78
N PRO A 4 6.09 8.22 -9.37
CA PRO A 4 5.05 7.20 -9.42
C PRO A 4 3.97 7.37 -8.35
N PHE A 5 4.23 8.20 -7.33
CA PHE A 5 3.30 8.50 -6.24
C PHE A 5 3.31 9.99 -5.94
N ALA A 6 2.15 10.51 -5.53
CA ALA A 6 1.86 11.92 -5.32
C ALA A 6 1.18 12.18 -3.95
N GLY A 7 1.43 11.35 -2.93
CA GLY A 7 0.77 11.48 -1.63
C GLY A 7 0.98 12.85 -0.98
N ASP A 8 2.17 13.44 -1.13
CA ASP A 8 2.45 14.79 -0.61
C ASP A 8 1.70 15.89 -1.36
N LEU A 9 1.43 15.70 -2.66
CA LEU A 9 0.57 16.58 -3.44
C LEU A 9 -0.88 16.49 -2.96
N PHE A 10 -1.42 15.27 -2.77
CA PHE A 10 -2.77 15.07 -2.28
C PHE A 10 -2.99 15.67 -0.89
N LEU A 11 -2.02 15.50 0.01
CA LEU A 11 -2.04 16.14 1.33
C LEU A 11 -2.06 17.67 1.22
N ARG A 12 -1.27 18.25 0.30
CA ARG A 12 -1.26 19.70 0.09
C ARG A 12 -2.60 20.19 -0.43
N LEU A 13 -3.15 19.52 -1.46
CA LEU A 13 -4.47 19.84 -2.00
C LEU A 13 -5.57 19.75 -0.95
N ALA A 14 -5.55 18.72 -0.09
CA ALA A 14 -6.53 18.57 0.97
C ALA A 14 -6.41 19.67 2.04
N ARG A 15 -5.19 20.02 2.46
CA ARG A 15 -4.94 21.12 3.42
C ARG A 15 -5.35 22.47 2.89
N ASP A 16 -5.11 22.73 1.61
CA ASP A 16 -5.44 23.99 0.94
C ASP A 16 -6.93 24.08 0.57
N GLY A 17 -7.73 23.03 0.84
CA GLY A 17 -9.15 22.97 0.49
C GLY A 17 -9.42 22.79 -1.01
N TRP A 18 -8.42 22.38 -1.78
CA TRP A 18 -8.49 22.20 -3.24
C TRP A 18 -8.80 20.76 -3.64
N LEU A 19 -8.68 19.80 -2.73
CA LEU A 19 -9.17 18.44 -2.94
C LEU A 19 -10.68 18.38 -2.67
N VAL A 20 -11.48 18.74 -3.67
CA VAL A 20 -12.94 18.77 -3.58
C VAL A 20 -13.54 17.50 -4.17
N VAL A 21 -14.06 16.63 -3.31
CA VAL A 21 -14.69 15.35 -3.65
C VAL A 21 -15.94 15.20 -2.78
N PRO A 22 -17.05 14.63 -3.28
CA PRO A 22 -18.22 14.35 -2.44
C PRO A 22 -17.84 13.52 -1.20
N PRO A 23 -18.32 13.87 0.01
CA PRO A 23 -17.94 13.19 1.25
C PRO A 23 -18.18 11.67 1.21
N GLU A 24 -19.27 11.22 0.60
CA GLU A 24 -19.60 9.80 0.45
C GLU A 24 -18.60 9.08 -0.45
N GLN A 25 -18.17 9.73 -1.52
CA GLN A 25 -17.17 9.19 -2.44
C GLN A 25 -15.78 9.16 -1.78
N ALA A 26 -15.42 10.21 -1.04
CA ALA A 26 -14.17 10.27 -0.31
C ALA A 26 -14.11 9.20 0.80
N ALA A 27 -15.23 8.96 1.51
CA ALA A 27 -15.34 7.88 2.49
C ALA A 27 -15.15 6.50 1.87
N GLN A 28 -15.76 6.24 0.70
CA GLN A 28 -15.56 4.97 0.00
C GLN A 28 -14.10 4.77 -0.43
N VAL A 29 -13.45 5.82 -0.94
CA VAL A 29 -12.04 5.76 -1.32
C VAL A 29 -11.15 5.47 -0.10
N VAL A 30 -11.48 6.02 1.08
CA VAL A 30 -10.76 5.69 2.32
C VAL A 30 -10.87 4.21 2.65
N VAL A 31 -12.07 3.62 2.58
CA VAL A 31 -12.28 2.18 2.82
C VAL A 31 -11.45 1.33 1.86
N ASP A 32 -11.46 1.66 0.57
CA ASP A 32 -10.73 0.92 -0.45
C ASP A 32 -9.21 1.01 -0.25
N LEU A 33 -8.71 2.20 0.11
CA LEU A 33 -7.28 2.43 0.40
C LEU A 33 -6.84 1.72 1.69
N GLU A 34 -7.68 1.69 2.73
CA GLU A 34 -7.40 0.95 3.96
C GLU A 34 -7.32 -0.57 3.71
N HIS A 35 -8.24 -1.10 2.91
CA HIS A 35 -8.20 -2.49 2.48
C HIS A 35 -6.91 -2.80 1.71
N THR A 36 -6.56 -1.95 0.74
CA THR A 36 -5.32 -2.08 -0.05
C THR A 36 -4.08 -2.03 0.83
N LEU A 37 -4.02 -1.13 1.81
CA LEU A 37 -2.91 -1.04 2.76
C LEU A 37 -2.79 -2.31 3.62
N ALA A 38 -3.91 -2.92 4.02
CA ALA A 38 -3.91 -4.18 4.75
C ALA A 38 -3.33 -5.33 3.91
N GLU A 39 -3.71 -5.41 2.62
CA GLU A 39 -3.18 -6.41 1.70
C GLU A 39 -1.68 -6.24 1.43
N VAL A 40 -1.22 -5.00 1.24
CA VAL A 40 0.20 -4.66 1.09
C VAL A 40 1.00 -5.12 2.32
N ARG A 41 0.51 -4.80 3.53
CA ARG A 41 1.14 -5.22 4.80
C ARG A 41 1.18 -6.74 4.94
N ALA A 42 0.09 -7.44 4.60
CA ALA A 42 0.03 -8.89 4.68
C ALA A 42 1.02 -9.55 3.71
N SER A 43 1.14 -9.00 2.50
CA SER A 43 2.05 -9.50 1.47
C SER A 43 3.52 -9.31 1.86
N LEU A 44 3.88 -8.14 2.41
CA LEU A 44 5.24 -7.90 2.90
C LEU A 44 5.61 -8.80 4.08
N ARG A 45 4.68 -9.01 5.03
CA ARG A 45 4.90 -9.96 6.14
C ARG A 45 5.14 -11.38 5.63
N ARG A 46 4.38 -11.85 4.63
CA ARG A 46 4.59 -13.17 4.01
C ARG A 46 5.95 -13.25 3.31
N ALA A 47 6.36 -12.20 2.60
CA ALA A 47 7.66 -12.13 1.94
C ALA A 47 8.83 -12.11 2.95
N GLU A 48 8.66 -11.46 4.09
CA GLU A 48 9.66 -11.45 5.17
C GLU A 48 9.76 -12.81 5.85
N LEU A 49 8.62 -13.44 6.18
CA LEU A 49 8.56 -14.79 6.73
C LEU A 49 9.19 -15.83 5.79
N SER A 50 8.89 -15.76 4.48
CA SER A 50 9.49 -16.69 3.52
C SER A 50 11.00 -16.51 3.40
N ARG A 51 11.50 -15.27 3.46
CA ARG A 51 12.94 -14.99 3.49
C ARG A 51 13.62 -15.56 4.73
N GLN A 52 12.97 -15.48 5.90
CA GLN A 52 13.48 -16.06 7.15
C GLN A 52 13.45 -17.60 7.11
N LEU A 53 12.42 -18.18 6.50
CA LEU A 53 12.23 -19.63 6.43
C LEU A 53 13.07 -20.32 5.34
N ARG A 54 13.55 -19.62 4.29
CA ARG A 54 14.49 -20.17 3.29
C ARG A 54 15.84 -20.64 3.87
N GLY A 55 16.12 -20.38 5.15
CA GLY A 55 17.26 -20.95 5.89
C GLY A 55 16.96 -22.26 6.63
N ALA A 56 15.69 -22.68 6.68
CA ALA A 56 15.24 -23.98 7.18
C ALA A 56 14.76 -24.82 5.99
N ASP A 57 15.00 -26.13 6.04
CA ASP A 57 14.61 -27.07 4.99
C ASP A 57 13.07 -27.08 4.87
N VAL A 58 12.52 -26.37 3.88
CA VAL A 58 11.09 -26.13 3.70
C VAL A 58 10.56 -26.92 2.50
N ASP A 59 9.39 -27.53 2.70
CA ASP A 59 8.65 -28.37 1.75
C ASP A 59 8.48 -27.71 0.36
N PRO A 60 8.70 -28.46 -0.75
CA PRO A 60 8.70 -27.93 -2.11
C PRO A 60 7.36 -27.34 -2.59
N ASP A 61 6.22 -27.71 -2.00
CA ASP A 61 4.94 -27.08 -2.32
C ASP A 61 4.82 -25.66 -1.73
N VAL A 62 5.51 -25.41 -0.62
CA VAL A 62 5.65 -24.06 -0.04
C VAL A 62 6.63 -23.23 -0.89
N ASP A 63 7.66 -23.87 -1.44
CA ASP A 63 8.68 -23.22 -2.26
C ASP A 63 8.09 -22.65 -3.58
N ARG A 64 7.08 -23.32 -4.16
CA ARG A 64 6.38 -22.83 -5.37
C ARG A 64 5.54 -21.58 -5.10
N LEU A 65 4.87 -21.49 -3.95
CA LEU A 65 4.14 -20.29 -3.52
C LEU A 65 5.08 -19.13 -3.18
N ILE A 66 6.24 -19.47 -2.61
CA ILE A 66 7.32 -18.54 -2.28
C ILE A 66 7.97 -17.97 -3.54
N VAL A 67 8.12 -18.75 -4.61
CA VAL A 67 8.70 -18.29 -5.89
C VAL A 67 7.76 -17.33 -6.61
N GLU A 68 6.44 -17.58 -6.64
CA GLU A 68 5.48 -16.63 -7.22
C GLU A 68 5.41 -15.31 -6.44
N CYS A 69 5.44 -15.37 -5.10
CA CYS A 69 5.51 -14.18 -4.25
C CYS A 69 6.89 -13.47 -4.33
N ALA A 70 7.99 -14.21 -4.50
CA ALA A 70 9.34 -13.65 -4.62
C ALA A 70 9.59 -13.02 -6.00
N PHE A 71 9.03 -13.57 -7.09
CA PHE A 71 9.11 -12.95 -8.41
C PHE A 71 8.25 -11.69 -8.52
N ALA A 72 7.06 -11.66 -7.91
CA ALA A 72 6.27 -10.42 -7.77
C ALA A 72 6.93 -9.39 -6.84
N GLY A 73 7.67 -9.87 -5.82
CA GLY A 73 8.45 -9.04 -4.89
C GLY A 73 9.75 -8.50 -5.48
N GLN A 74 10.47 -9.23 -6.33
CA GLN A 74 11.76 -8.77 -6.89
C GLN A 74 11.61 -7.71 -7.99
N LEU A 75 10.45 -7.63 -8.65
CA LEU A 75 10.14 -6.57 -9.62
C LEU A 75 9.42 -5.36 -8.98
N GLY A 76 9.12 -5.41 -7.69
CA GLY A 76 8.29 -4.41 -7.00
C GLY A 76 8.59 -4.15 -5.52
N ALA A 77 9.68 -4.68 -4.95
CA ALA A 77 10.01 -4.50 -3.52
C ALA A 77 9.99 -3.03 -3.11
N ASP A 78 10.68 -2.19 -3.89
CA ASP A 78 10.69 -0.74 -3.71
C ASP A 78 9.29 -0.13 -3.83
N ARG A 79 8.42 -0.70 -4.69
CA ARG A 79 7.03 -0.22 -4.84
C ARG A 79 6.13 -0.61 -3.68
N TRP A 80 6.31 -1.79 -3.09
CA TRP A 80 5.55 -2.23 -1.92
C TRP A 80 5.93 -1.41 -0.69
N GLU A 81 7.22 -1.15 -0.51
CA GLU A 81 7.73 -0.28 0.55
C GLU A 81 7.28 1.17 0.34
N GLN A 82 7.33 1.67 -0.90
CA GLN A 82 6.82 3.01 -1.22
C GLN A 82 5.30 3.11 -1.03
N ALA A 83 4.53 2.08 -1.38
CA ALA A 83 3.10 2.03 -1.12
C ALA A 83 2.76 2.07 0.38
N LEU A 84 3.57 1.45 1.25
CA LEU A 84 3.40 1.56 2.71
C LEU A 84 3.56 3.00 3.20
N VAL A 85 4.39 3.81 2.54
CA VAL A 85 4.62 5.23 2.87
C VAL A 85 3.54 6.12 2.26
N GLU A 86 3.10 5.82 1.04
CA GLU A 86 2.24 6.69 0.25
C GLU A 86 0.74 6.46 0.49
N LEU A 87 0.28 5.21 0.67
CA LEU A 87 -1.13 4.91 0.94
C LEU A 87 -1.68 5.65 2.18
N PRO A 88 -0.95 5.74 3.31
CA PRO A 88 -1.38 6.55 4.44
C PRO A 88 -1.58 8.04 4.11
N LYS A 89 -0.77 8.60 3.19
CA LYS A 89 -0.91 10.00 2.78
C LYS A 89 -2.20 10.23 2.01
N TYR A 90 -2.56 9.32 1.10
CA TYR A 90 -3.83 9.39 0.38
C TYR A 90 -5.02 9.23 1.32
N ILE A 91 -4.99 8.24 2.21
CA ILE A 91 -6.04 8.02 3.23
C ILE A 91 -6.28 9.31 4.01
N GLN A 92 -5.20 9.94 4.50
CA GLN A 92 -5.31 11.17 5.25
C GLN A 92 -5.87 12.33 4.42
N ALA A 93 -5.45 12.46 3.16
CA ALA A 93 -5.96 13.50 2.26
C ALA A 93 -7.47 13.35 2.00
N PHE A 94 -7.94 12.13 1.74
CA PHE A 94 -9.36 11.86 1.53
C PHE A 94 -10.19 11.99 2.81
N ARG A 95 -9.65 11.63 3.98
CA ARG A 95 -10.30 11.91 5.28
C ARG A 95 -10.50 13.40 5.51
N MET A 96 -9.47 14.20 5.24
CA MET A 96 -9.57 15.67 5.31
C MET A 96 -10.65 16.21 4.35
N ALA A 97 -10.68 15.74 3.10
CA ALA A 97 -11.69 16.14 2.11
C ALA A 97 -13.11 15.71 2.50
N ALA A 98 -13.26 14.57 3.17
CA ALA A 98 -14.54 14.05 3.65
C ALA A 98 -15.02 14.66 4.98
N GLY A 99 -14.17 15.45 5.67
CA GLY A 99 -14.46 15.90 7.03
C GLY A 99 -14.44 14.77 8.07
N LEU A 100 -13.72 13.69 7.78
CA LEU A 100 -13.57 12.52 8.66
C LEU A 100 -12.37 12.68 9.60
N PRO A 101 -12.42 12.09 10.81
CA PRO A 101 -11.31 12.10 11.77
C PRO A 101 -10.08 11.29 11.30
#